data_AF-A0AAN7WG53-F1
#
_entry.id   AF-A0AAN7WG53-F1
#
_cell.length_a   1.000
_cell.length_b   1.000
_cell.length_c   1.000
_cell.angle_alpha   90.00
_cell.angle_beta   90.00
_cell.angle_gamma   90.00
#
_symmetry.space_group_name_H-M   'P 1'
#
loop_
_entity.id
_entity.type
_entity.pdbx_description
1 polymer ?
#
loop_
_entity_poly.entity_id
_entity_poly.type
_entity_poly.pdbx_seq_one_letter_code
_entity_poly.pdbx_strand_id
1 'polypeptide(L)'
;MLRGSSVFIDGGVQLFRDNETTWMGSSKYIFEFDMSDSWNASTNFTEKKIGRYGDTSMNSNPPNMVRGALYRGPGNDTRLFTFGGSTFLANQSDPDWQAPVSDQIGLWSYDTSSMTWAQYDVTDAAPRRPNWGSVTEAIAQGIGFFLNGQIDRGSSEVMYTLSEYVGGELSNATNNQTTYLGGMVMIDMPTQTARNVSTETLGAPRVGGGLVHSPRFGKTKGGTLVAFGGMQSTNDRNNTFNNGALIDFGNVALCDNFMEENVTWFNQSTLGDIPPPRIDFCVLPGLKSAKDNSSHNM
;
A
#
# COMPACT_ATOMS: atom_id res chain seq x y z
N MET A 1 -7.51 7.58 1.46
CA MET A 1 -6.87 8.60 0.60
C MET A 1 -7.84 9.77 0.43
N LEU A 2 -7.36 11.02 0.44
CA LEU A 2 -8.18 12.23 0.25
C LEU A 2 -8.04 12.76 -1.18
N ARG A 3 -9.16 13.03 -1.85
CA ARG A 3 -9.20 13.59 -3.20
C ARG A 3 -10.35 14.57 -3.33
N GLY A 4 -10.04 15.85 -3.53
CA GLY A 4 -11.04 16.91 -3.55
C GLY A 4 -11.74 17.00 -2.19
N SER A 5 -13.07 16.99 -2.19
CA SER A 5 -13.88 16.91 -0.98
C SER A 5 -14.17 15.47 -0.53
N SER A 6 -13.67 14.43 -1.19
CA SER A 6 -14.02 13.04 -0.86
C SER A 6 -12.86 12.26 -0.25
N VAL A 7 -13.18 11.37 0.68
CA VAL A 7 -12.27 10.34 1.21
C VAL A 7 -12.61 9.01 0.55
N PHE A 8 -11.58 8.34 0.04
CA PHE A 8 -11.66 7.02 -0.53
C PHE A 8 -10.97 6.00 0.38
N ILE A 9 -11.64 4.88 0.65
CA ILE A 9 -11.12 3.75 1.41
C ILE A 9 -11.14 2.51 0.51
N ASP A 10 -9.99 1.85 0.41
CA ASP A 10 -9.83 0.62 -0.35
C ASP A 10 -9.27 -0.51 0.52
N GLY A 11 -9.73 -1.72 0.25
CA GLY A 11 -9.32 -2.95 0.92
C GLY A 11 -9.94 -3.13 2.30
N GLY A 12 -9.29 -3.99 3.09
CA GLY A 12 -9.75 -4.40 4.41
C GLY A 12 -10.62 -5.66 4.39
N VAL A 13 -11.07 -6.03 5.59
CA VAL A 13 -11.91 -7.21 5.84
C VAL A 13 -13.26 -6.73 6.34
N GLN A 14 -14.32 -7.33 5.83
CA GLN A 14 -15.69 -7.02 6.22
C GLN A 14 -16.37 -8.24 6.83
N LEU A 15 -17.28 -7.98 7.76
CA LEU A 15 -18.21 -8.97 8.25
C LEU A 15 -19.44 -8.98 7.35
N PHE A 16 -19.64 -10.08 6.63
CA PHE A 16 -20.82 -10.34 5.82
C PHE A 16 -21.83 -11.16 6.61
N ARG A 17 -23.10 -10.97 6.30
CA ARG A 17 -24.21 -11.69 6.93
C ARG A 17 -25.32 -11.91 5.92
N ASP A 18 -25.86 -13.12 5.91
CA ASP A 18 -27.15 -13.44 5.31
C ASP A 18 -28.14 -13.90 6.41
N ASN A 19 -29.27 -14.48 6.01
CA ASN A 19 -30.28 -14.92 6.96
C ASN A 19 -29.85 -16.13 7.81
N GLU A 20 -28.82 -16.87 7.40
CA GLU A 20 -28.41 -18.15 7.99
C GLU A 20 -27.04 -18.08 8.67
N THR A 21 -26.12 -17.26 8.13
CA THR A 21 -24.72 -17.25 8.55
C THR A 21 -24.11 -15.85 8.57
N THR A 22 -22.97 -15.74 9.26
CA THR A 22 -22.12 -14.55 9.30
C THR A 22 -20.69 -15.00 9.06
N TRP A 23 -19.98 -14.35 8.13
CA TRP A 23 -18.61 -14.72 7.76
C TRP A 23 -17.75 -13.49 7.53
N MET A 24 -16.43 -13.64 7.64
CA MET A 24 -15.48 -12.58 7.26
C MET A 24 -15.05 -12.76 5.81
N GLY A 25 -14.98 -11.69 5.04
CA GLY A 25 -14.48 -11.72 3.67
C GLY A 25 -13.70 -10.46 3.34
N SER A 26 -13.06 -10.44 2.18
CA SER A 26 -12.40 -9.23 1.69
C SER A 26 -13.41 -8.12 1.35
N SER A 27 -13.04 -6.86 1.54
CA SER A 27 -13.82 -5.74 1.04
C SER A 27 -13.99 -5.83 -0.48
N LYS A 28 -15.24 -5.79 -0.96
CA LYS A 28 -15.59 -5.93 -2.38
C LYS A 28 -15.63 -4.61 -3.14
N TYR A 29 -15.47 -3.50 -2.44
CA TYR A 29 -15.69 -2.16 -2.96
C TYR A 29 -14.58 -1.20 -2.55
N ILE A 30 -14.35 -0.18 -3.39
CA ILE A 30 -13.79 1.08 -2.90
C ILE A 30 -14.96 1.91 -2.37
N PHE A 31 -14.81 2.42 -1.16
CA PHE A 31 -15.80 3.29 -0.55
C PHE A 31 -15.42 4.75 -0.74
N GLU A 32 -16.37 5.55 -1.18
CA GLU A 32 -16.26 7.00 -1.30
C GLU A 32 -17.19 7.65 -0.28
N PHE A 33 -16.63 8.57 0.50
CA PHE A 33 -17.34 9.41 1.47
C PHE A 33 -17.15 10.87 1.07
N ASP A 34 -18.25 11.57 0.82
CA ASP A 34 -18.21 13.01 0.59
C ASP A 34 -18.03 13.75 1.92
N MET A 35 -17.03 14.61 1.97
CA MET A 35 -16.65 15.43 3.11
C MET A 35 -16.85 16.92 2.81
N SER A 36 -17.66 17.27 1.81
CA SER A 36 -18.04 18.67 1.50
C SER A 36 -18.70 19.36 2.69
N ASP A 37 -19.42 18.59 3.51
CA ASP A 37 -20.17 19.05 4.67
C ASP A 37 -19.81 18.23 5.92
N SER A 38 -20.12 18.80 7.08
CA SER A 38 -19.99 18.10 8.36
C SER A 38 -20.88 16.86 8.39
N TRP A 39 -20.27 15.70 8.67
CA TRP A 39 -20.96 14.41 8.70
C TRP A 39 -20.89 13.77 10.09
N ASN A 40 -21.83 12.88 10.34
CA ASN A 40 -21.93 12.03 11.51
C ASN A 40 -22.33 10.64 11.05
N ALA A 41 -21.49 9.65 11.39
CA ALA A 41 -21.64 8.24 11.04
C ALA A 41 -23.02 7.67 11.37
N SER A 42 -23.68 8.20 12.40
CA SER A 42 -24.95 7.71 12.92
C SER A 42 -26.18 8.40 12.32
N THR A 43 -26.02 9.56 11.67
CA THR A 43 -27.18 10.40 11.30
C THR A 43 -27.20 10.92 9.87
N ASN A 44 -26.06 11.26 9.27
CA ASN A 44 -26.01 11.88 7.94
C ASN A 44 -24.77 11.42 7.15
N PHE A 45 -24.60 10.11 7.10
CA PHE A 45 -23.51 9.43 6.40
C PHE A 45 -24.01 8.92 5.05
N THR A 46 -23.42 9.42 3.96
CA THR A 46 -23.67 8.92 2.60
C THR A 46 -22.43 8.21 2.11
N GLU A 47 -22.58 6.93 1.80
CA GLU A 47 -21.51 6.07 1.27
C GLU A 47 -21.82 5.76 -0.20
N LYS A 48 -20.83 5.93 -1.07
CA LYS A 48 -20.86 5.41 -2.42
C LYS A 48 -19.92 4.22 -2.54
N LYS A 49 -20.43 3.13 -3.12
CA LYS A 49 -19.69 1.88 -3.33
C LYS A 49 -19.27 1.78 -4.79
N ILE A 50 -17.98 1.65 -5.02
CA ILE A 50 -17.41 1.46 -6.35
C ILE A 50 -17.09 -0.02 -6.51
N GLY A 51 -17.83 -0.70 -7.39
CA GLY A 51 -17.63 -2.11 -7.71
C GLY A 51 -16.38 -2.34 -8.54
N ARG A 52 -15.72 -3.47 -8.33
CA ARG A 52 -14.55 -3.92 -9.09
C ARG A 52 -14.96 -4.79 -10.27
N TYR A 53 -15.61 -4.17 -11.25
CA TYR A 53 -16.06 -4.85 -12.47
C TYR A 53 -15.35 -4.23 -13.66
N GLY A 54 -14.50 -5.03 -14.31
CA GLY A 54 -13.96 -4.67 -15.60
C GLY A 54 -15.06 -4.69 -16.66
N ASP A 55 -14.90 -3.88 -17.70
CA ASP A 55 -15.62 -4.08 -18.96
C ASP A 55 -15.20 -5.40 -19.64
N THR A 56 -15.92 -5.77 -20.69
CA THR A 56 -15.64 -7.01 -21.46
C THR A 56 -14.30 -7.03 -22.18
N SER A 57 -13.58 -5.90 -22.25
CA SER A 57 -12.25 -5.80 -22.86
C SER A 57 -11.12 -6.12 -21.87
N MET A 58 -11.40 -5.99 -20.56
CA MET A 58 -10.50 -6.44 -19.51
C MET A 58 -10.73 -7.94 -19.25
N ASN A 59 -9.75 -8.76 -19.63
CA ASN A 59 -9.78 -10.21 -19.44
C ASN A 59 -9.89 -10.67 -17.97
N SER A 60 -9.90 -9.75 -17.01
CA SER A 60 -10.05 -10.00 -15.58
C SER A 60 -10.61 -8.78 -14.85
N ASN A 61 -11.29 -9.04 -13.72
CA ASN A 61 -11.74 -7.98 -12.82
C ASN A 61 -10.58 -7.50 -11.91
N PRO A 62 -10.60 -6.22 -11.48
CA PRO A 62 -9.68 -5.76 -10.46
C PRO A 62 -9.83 -6.60 -9.18
N PRO A 63 -8.73 -7.08 -8.58
CA PRO A 63 -8.83 -8.01 -7.47
C PRO A 63 -9.18 -7.31 -6.14
N ASN A 64 -9.81 -8.04 -5.21
CA ASN A 64 -10.02 -7.58 -3.84
C ASN A 64 -8.77 -7.87 -3.01
N MET A 65 -8.07 -6.81 -2.57
CA MET A 65 -6.77 -6.93 -1.93
C MET A 65 -6.73 -6.22 -0.58
N VAL A 66 -6.01 -6.80 0.38
CA VAL A 66 -5.64 -6.15 1.64
C VAL A 66 -4.18 -5.71 1.60
N ARG A 67 -3.83 -4.67 2.38
CA ARG A 67 -2.44 -4.17 2.51
C ARG A 67 -1.80 -3.76 1.18
N GLY A 68 -2.61 -3.35 0.21
CA GLY A 68 -2.17 -2.67 -1.01
C GLY A 68 -2.09 -1.15 -0.82
N ALA A 69 -1.90 -0.44 -1.92
CA ALA A 69 -1.91 1.01 -1.97
C ALA A 69 -3.13 1.54 -2.73
N LEU A 70 -3.61 2.71 -2.32
CA LEU A 70 -4.58 3.52 -3.05
C LEU A 70 -4.00 4.92 -3.24
N TYR A 71 -3.82 5.31 -4.50
CA TYR A 71 -3.34 6.62 -4.91
C TYR A 71 -4.44 7.39 -5.64
N ARG A 72 -4.33 8.71 -5.66
CA ARG A 72 -5.11 9.55 -6.58
C ARG A 72 -4.23 10.00 -7.74
N GLY A 73 -4.83 10.08 -8.92
CA GLY A 73 -4.22 10.80 -10.03
C GLY A 73 -3.91 12.28 -9.68
N PRO A 74 -3.08 12.94 -10.50
CA PRO A 74 -2.80 14.36 -10.37
C PRO A 74 -4.09 15.22 -10.41
N GLY A 75 -3.97 16.51 -10.11
CA GLY A 75 -5.13 17.40 -9.89
C GLY A 75 -6.17 17.44 -11.01
N ASN A 76 -5.78 17.18 -12.26
CA ASN A 76 -6.64 17.18 -13.45
C ASN A 76 -7.06 15.77 -13.91
N ASP A 77 -6.66 14.71 -13.20
CA ASP A 77 -6.91 13.32 -13.58
C ASP A 77 -7.98 12.73 -12.67
N THR A 78 -9.08 12.23 -13.24
CA THR A 78 -10.24 11.62 -12.56
C THR A 78 -9.96 10.23 -11.98
N ARG A 79 -8.79 9.65 -12.25
CA ARG A 79 -8.49 8.27 -11.89
C ARG A 79 -8.02 8.09 -10.46
N LEU A 80 -8.45 6.99 -9.85
CA LEU A 80 -7.87 6.37 -8.67
C LEU A 80 -6.96 5.24 -9.13
N PHE A 81 -5.87 4.97 -8.42
CA PHE A 81 -4.97 3.88 -8.74
C PHE A 81 -4.81 2.94 -7.55
N THR A 82 -4.90 1.64 -7.79
CA THR A 82 -4.63 0.62 -6.77
C THR A 82 -3.43 -0.22 -7.17
N PHE A 83 -2.51 -0.46 -6.24
CA PHE A 83 -1.30 -1.23 -6.49
C PHE A 83 -0.98 -2.20 -5.36
N GLY A 84 -0.49 -3.38 -5.70
CA GLY A 84 -0.04 -4.35 -4.71
C GLY A 84 -1.17 -5.02 -3.93
N GLY A 85 -0.82 -5.57 -2.77
CA GLY A 85 -1.72 -6.20 -1.82
C GLY A 85 -1.74 -7.73 -1.87
N SER A 86 -2.51 -8.30 -0.94
CA SER A 86 -2.62 -9.73 -0.70
C SER A 86 -4.10 -10.14 -0.64
N THR A 87 -4.43 -11.31 -1.17
CA THR A 87 -5.77 -11.91 -1.02
C THR A 87 -6.00 -12.28 0.45
N PHE A 88 -7.22 -12.14 0.95
CA PHE A 88 -7.53 -12.48 2.34
C PHE A 88 -7.51 -14.00 2.57
N LEU A 89 -6.42 -14.54 3.11
CA LEU A 89 -6.25 -16.00 3.29
C LEU A 89 -6.93 -16.59 4.53
N ALA A 90 -7.40 -15.77 5.47
CA ALA A 90 -7.98 -16.28 6.72
C ALA A 90 -9.40 -16.85 6.55
N ASN A 91 -10.09 -16.52 5.45
CA ASN A 91 -11.33 -17.20 5.07
C ASN A 91 -11.39 -17.44 3.56
N GLN A 92 -11.09 -18.68 3.15
CA GLN A 92 -11.15 -19.11 1.74
C GLN A 92 -12.51 -19.70 1.36
N SER A 93 -13.46 -19.74 2.31
CA SER A 93 -14.83 -20.22 2.07
C SER A 93 -15.81 -19.11 1.69
N ASP A 94 -15.36 -17.85 1.68
CA ASP A 94 -16.16 -16.73 1.15
C ASP A 94 -16.46 -17.01 -0.35
N PRO A 95 -17.72 -16.98 -0.80
CA PRO A 95 -18.08 -17.35 -2.18
C PRO A 95 -17.37 -16.54 -3.27
N ASP A 96 -16.96 -15.31 -2.95
CA ASP A 96 -16.24 -14.42 -3.86
C ASP A 96 -14.71 -14.48 -3.66
N TRP A 97 -14.23 -15.37 -2.80
CA TRP A 97 -12.80 -15.55 -2.58
C TRP A 97 -12.15 -16.17 -3.80
N GLN A 98 -10.98 -15.63 -4.16
CA GLN A 98 -10.13 -16.17 -5.20
C GLN A 98 -8.70 -16.27 -4.69
N ALA A 99 -8.02 -17.35 -5.06
CA ALA A 99 -6.58 -17.48 -4.87
C ALA A 99 -5.84 -16.37 -5.64
N PRO A 100 -4.60 -16.01 -5.28
CA PRO A 100 -3.79 -15.14 -6.12
C PRO A 100 -3.56 -15.80 -7.49
N VAL A 101 -4.11 -15.20 -8.54
CA VAL A 101 -4.12 -15.74 -9.91
C VAL A 101 -3.01 -15.21 -10.82
N SER A 102 -2.29 -14.17 -10.40
CA SER A 102 -1.21 -13.58 -11.20
C SER A 102 -0.31 -12.70 -10.35
N ASP A 103 0.99 -12.79 -10.64
CA ASP A 103 2.04 -11.94 -10.10
C ASP A 103 2.31 -10.70 -10.99
N GLN A 104 1.78 -10.67 -12.23
CA GLN A 104 2.14 -9.72 -13.29
C GLN A 104 1.27 -8.46 -13.32
N ILE A 105 -0.02 -8.57 -12.99
CA ILE A 105 -0.95 -7.42 -13.06
C ILE A 105 -0.99 -6.72 -11.69
N GLY A 106 -0.05 -5.78 -11.51
CA GLY A 106 0.15 -5.07 -10.26
C GLY A 106 -0.64 -3.77 -10.12
N LEU A 107 -0.97 -3.08 -11.23
CA LEU A 107 -1.55 -1.73 -11.23
C LEU A 107 -2.91 -1.68 -11.92
N TRP A 108 -3.89 -1.11 -11.23
CA TRP A 108 -5.24 -0.88 -11.73
C TRP A 108 -5.62 0.58 -11.55
N SER A 109 -6.46 1.11 -12.45
CA SER A 109 -7.09 2.42 -12.24
C SER A 109 -8.60 2.36 -12.35
N TYR A 110 -9.29 3.19 -11.59
CA TYR A 110 -10.72 3.46 -11.73
C TYR A 110 -10.93 4.94 -12.06
N ASP A 111 -11.51 5.24 -13.22
CA ASP A 111 -11.88 6.60 -13.59
C ASP A 111 -13.22 6.98 -12.96
N THR A 112 -13.22 7.97 -12.08
CA THR A 112 -14.45 8.37 -11.37
C THR A 112 -15.47 9.08 -12.27
N SER A 113 -15.08 9.54 -13.45
CA SER A 113 -15.95 10.23 -14.40
C SER A 113 -16.64 9.28 -15.37
N SER A 114 -15.89 8.40 -16.03
CA SER A 114 -16.44 7.38 -16.94
C SER A 114 -16.92 6.13 -16.21
N MET A 115 -16.57 5.97 -14.93
CA MET A 115 -16.88 4.79 -14.11
C MET A 115 -16.29 3.49 -14.69
N THR A 116 -15.11 3.58 -15.29
CA THR A 116 -14.45 2.45 -15.95
C THR A 116 -13.14 2.09 -15.26
N TRP A 117 -12.87 0.78 -15.20
CA TRP A 117 -11.57 0.27 -14.78
C TRP A 117 -10.59 0.22 -15.96
N ALA A 118 -9.31 0.18 -15.64
CA ALA A 118 -8.24 -0.17 -16.57
C ALA A 118 -7.11 -0.88 -15.81
N GLN A 119 -6.34 -1.69 -16.53
CA GLN A 119 -5.19 -2.44 -16.01
C GLN A 119 -3.91 -2.02 -16.73
N TYR A 120 -2.79 -2.05 -16.01
CA TYR A 120 -1.48 -1.68 -16.56
C TYR A 120 -0.42 -2.68 -16.10
N ASP A 121 0.45 -3.05 -17.02
CA ASP A 121 1.58 -3.92 -16.74
C ASP A 121 2.73 -3.10 -16.12
N VAL A 122 3.14 -3.51 -14.93
CA VAL A 122 4.23 -2.91 -14.16
C VAL A 122 5.24 -3.97 -13.70
N THR A 123 5.24 -5.14 -14.36
CA THR A 123 6.04 -6.31 -13.99
C THR A 123 7.54 -5.99 -13.98
N ASP A 124 8.02 -5.11 -14.86
CA ASP A 124 9.42 -4.70 -14.91
C ASP A 124 9.89 -4.03 -13.60
N ALA A 125 8.99 -3.30 -12.91
CA ALA A 125 9.29 -2.66 -11.63
C ALA A 125 8.97 -3.57 -10.43
N ALA A 126 7.91 -4.37 -10.54
CA ALA A 126 7.42 -5.22 -9.47
C ALA A 126 7.06 -6.61 -10.03
N PRO A 127 8.05 -7.49 -10.23
CA PRO A 127 7.83 -8.79 -10.89
C PRO A 127 6.99 -9.76 -10.05
N ARG A 128 6.82 -9.44 -8.76
CA ARG A 128 5.88 -10.09 -7.86
C ARG A 128 5.13 -9.01 -7.11
N ARG A 129 3.82 -9.21 -6.93
CA ARG A 129 2.96 -8.22 -6.29
C ARG A 129 3.36 -8.02 -4.82
N PRO A 130 3.82 -6.81 -4.43
CA PRO A 130 4.19 -6.53 -3.07
C PRO A 130 2.95 -6.26 -2.22
N ASN A 131 3.03 -6.53 -0.92
CA ASN A 131 2.03 -6.11 0.05
C ASN A 131 2.70 -5.52 1.30
N TRP A 132 1.92 -4.83 2.13
CA TRP A 132 2.33 -4.34 3.46
C TRP A 132 3.55 -3.41 3.46
N GLY A 133 3.85 -2.77 2.33
CA GLY A 133 4.84 -1.69 2.25
C GLY A 133 4.25 -0.36 2.74
N SER A 134 5.14 0.61 2.96
CA SER A 134 4.72 1.98 3.27
C SER A 134 4.37 2.71 1.99
N VAL A 135 3.26 3.45 1.98
CA VAL A 135 2.72 4.07 0.75
C VAL A 135 2.54 5.57 0.92
N THR A 136 2.83 6.34 -0.13
CA THR A 136 2.56 7.78 -0.18
C THR A 136 2.45 8.26 -1.63
N GLU A 137 2.11 9.51 -1.85
CA GLU A 137 2.01 10.11 -3.19
C GLU A 137 2.59 11.53 -3.23
N ALA A 138 3.31 11.83 -4.30
CA ALA A 138 3.70 13.19 -4.67
C ALA A 138 2.67 13.73 -5.66
N ILE A 139 1.56 14.25 -5.13
CA ILE A 139 0.35 14.61 -5.88
C ILE A 139 0.66 15.59 -7.03
N ALA A 140 1.49 16.60 -6.79
CA ALA A 140 1.83 17.61 -7.79
C ALA A 140 2.65 17.04 -8.96
N GLN A 141 3.44 16.00 -8.69
CA GLN A 141 4.26 15.28 -9.66
C GLN A 141 3.51 14.10 -10.30
N GLY A 142 2.36 13.71 -9.76
CA GLY A 142 1.60 12.55 -10.24
C GLY A 142 2.30 11.22 -9.96
N ILE A 143 3.07 11.11 -8.86
CA ILE A 143 3.84 9.90 -8.53
C ILE A 143 3.26 9.20 -7.31
N GLY A 144 3.01 7.90 -7.42
CA GLY A 144 2.73 7.00 -6.30
C GLY A 144 3.99 6.27 -5.85
N PHE A 145 4.18 6.12 -4.54
CA PHE A 145 5.32 5.40 -3.94
C PHE A 145 4.82 4.18 -3.18
N PHE A 146 5.51 3.06 -3.38
CA PHE A 146 5.38 1.85 -2.57
C PHE A 146 6.76 1.44 -2.08
N LEU A 147 7.06 1.75 -0.82
CA LEU A 147 8.36 1.49 -0.20
C LEU A 147 8.38 0.09 0.42
N ASN A 148 9.34 -0.72 -0.03
CA ASN A 148 9.58 -2.07 0.45
C ASN A 148 8.30 -2.94 0.49
N GLY A 149 7.92 -3.43 1.66
CA GLY A 149 6.86 -4.41 1.81
C GLY A 149 7.40 -5.84 1.81
N GLN A 150 6.52 -6.76 1.46
CA GLN A 150 6.81 -8.19 1.44
C GLN A 150 6.00 -8.91 0.38
N ILE A 151 6.39 -10.15 0.13
CA ILE A 151 5.58 -11.16 -0.56
C ILE A 151 5.11 -12.16 0.48
N ASP A 152 3.84 -12.56 0.39
CA ASP A 152 3.30 -13.69 1.13
C ASP A 152 2.47 -14.59 0.20
N ARG A 153 1.93 -15.64 0.80
CA ARG A 153 1.08 -16.64 0.11
C ARG A 153 -0.16 -16.02 -0.56
N GLY A 154 -0.64 -14.86 -0.13
CA GLY A 154 -1.81 -14.21 -0.73
C GLY A 154 -1.44 -13.14 -1.76
N SER A 155 -0.18 -12.69 -1.79
CA SER A 155 0.30 -11.75 -2.79
C SER A 155 1.01 -12.41 -3.98
N SER A 156 1.40 -13.68 -3.89
CA SER A 156 2.04 -14.40 -5.00
C SER A 156 1.42 -15.77 -5.28
N GLU A 157 1.14 -16.05 -6.55
CA GLU A 157 0.71 -17.37 -7.03
C GLU A 157 1.78 -18.43 -6.75
N VAL A 158 3.05 -18.11 -7.00
CA VAL A 158 4.19 -19.01 -6.77
C VAL A 158 4.26 -19.44 -5.31
N MET A 159 4.10 -18.49 -4.38
CA MET A 159 4.08 -18.77 -2.94
C MET A 159 2.80 -19.52 -2.55
N TYR A 160 1.67 -19.24 -3.19
CA TYR A 160 0.39 -19.91 -2.95
C TYR A 160 0.41 -21.40 -3.30
N THR A 161 1.05 -21.76 -4.40
CA THR A 161 1.13 -23.16 -4.88
C THR A 161 2.33 -23.93 -4.32
N LEU A 162 3.24 -23.25 -3.62
CA LEU A 162 4.41 -23.90 -3.02
C LEU A 162 3.95 -24.98 -2.04
N SER A 163 4.34 -26.22 -2.31
CA SER A 163 4.05 -27.38 -1.47
C SER A 163 5.33 -27.85 -0.80
N GLU A 164 5.32 -27.94 0.53
CA GLU A 164 6.45 -28.44 1.31
C GLU A 164 6.14 -29.88 1.76
N TYR A 165 7.17 -30.74 1.79
CA TYR A 165 7.06 -32.07 2.36
C TYR A 165 7.99 -32.20 3.57
N VAL A 166 7.46 -32.60 4.72
CA VAL A 166 8.24 -32.85 5.94
C VAL A 166 8.09 -34.32 6.30
N GLY A 167 9.19 -35.08 6.22
CA GLY A 167 9.16 -36.52 6.48
C GLY A 167 8.38 -37.34 5.44
N GLY A 168 8.21 -36.81 4.21
CA GLY A 168 7.47 -37.47 3.13
C GLY A 168 5.97 -37.14 3.09
N GLU A 169 5.45 -36.40 4.07
CA GLU A 169 4.06 -35.95 4.13
C GLU A 169 3.95 -34.49 3.72
N LEU A 170 2.84 -34.14 3.05
CA LEU A 170 2.53 -32.76 2.69
C LEU A 170 2.38 -31.92 3.97
N SER A 171 3.16 -30.84 4.05
CA SER A 171 3.24 -29.94 5.19
C SER A 171 2.79 -28.54 4.79
N ASN A 172 2.13 -27.87 5.75
CA ASN A 172 1.72 -26.47 5.67
C ASN A 172 2.59 -25.56 6.55
N ALA A 173 3.75 -26.05 7.02
CA ALA A 173 4.61 -25.35 7.99
C ALA A 173 5.12 -24.00 7.48
N THR A 174 5.25 -23.83 6.16
CA THR A 174 5.72 -22.62 5.50
C THR A 174 4.60 -21.67 5.07
N ASN A 175 3.33 -21.97 5.36
CA ASN A 175 2.18 -21.17 4.91
C ASN A 175 2.16 -19.73 5.46
N ASN A 176 2.83 -19.48 6.58
CA ASN A 176 2.94 -18.16 7.20
C ASN A 176 4.26 -17.45 6.85
N GLN A 177 5.09 -18.03 5.98
CA GLN A 177 6.34 -17.40 5.58
C GLN A 177 6.10 -16.19 4.69
N THR A 178 6.96 -15.20 4.85
CA THR A 178 6.97 -13.99 4.05
C THR A 178 8.39 -13.72 3.55
N THR A 179 8.50 -12.99 2.44
CA THR A 179 9.79 -12.52 1.92
C THR A 179 9.77 -11.00 1.89
N TYR A 180 10.64 -10.37 2.67
CA TYR A 180 10.78 -8.91 2.68
C TYR A 180 11.35 -8.44 1.35
N LEU A 181 10.78 -7.35 0.82
CA LEU A 181 11.16 -6.79 -0.48
C LEU A 181 11.98 -5.52 -0.31
N GLY A 182 13.22 -5.55 -0.80
CA GLY A 182 14.01 -4.34 -1.00
C GLY A 182 13.48 -3.49 -2.16
N GLY A 183 13.89 -2.23 -2.19
CA GLY A 183 13.53 -1.29 -3.25
C GLY A 183 12.27 -0.49 -2.95
N MET A 184 12.05 0.53 -3.78
CA MET A 184 10.88 1.39 -3.75
C MET A 184 10.30 1.47 -5.16
N VAL A 185 9.06 1.00 -5.31
CA VAL A 185 8.35 1.11 -6.58
C VAL A 185 7.79 2.53 -6.69
N MET A 186 8.15 3.20 -7.78
CA MET A 186 7.65 4.51 -8.15
C MET A 186 6.76 4.36 -9.37
N ILE A 187 5.50 4.78 -9.23
CA ILE A 187 4.48 4.68 -10.26
C ILE A 187 4.21 6.08 -10.80
N ASP A 188 4.49 6.30 -12.08
CA ASP A 188 4.09 7.50 -12.80
C ASP A 188 2.62 7.32 -13.22
N MET A 189 1.72 8.02 -12.54
CA MET A 189 0.28 7.90 -12.79
C MET A 189 -0.15 8.52 -14.14
N PRO A 190 0.44 9.65 -14.61
CA PRO A 190 0.20 10.16 -15.97
C PRO A 190 0.54 9.20 -17.11
N THR A 191 1.66 8.47 -17.03
CA THR A 191 2.08 7.53 -18.09
C THR A 191 1.74 6.07 -17.80
N GLN A 192 1.30 5.78 -16.57
CA GLN A 192 1.01 4.43 -16.07
C GLN A 192 2.21 3.47 -16.13
N THR A 193 3.42 4.03 -16.15
CA THR A 193 4.67 3.27 -16.06
C THR A 193 5.16 3.21 -14.62
N ALA A 194 5.94 2.19 -14.30
CA ALA A 194 6.60 2.10 -13.01
C ALA A 194 8.10 1.85 -13.17
N ARG A 195 8.87 2.25 -12.16
CA ARG A 195 10.28 1.86 -11.99
C ARG A 195 10.54 1.49 -10.54
N ASN A 196 11.56 0.67 -10.33
CA ASN A 196 12.01 0.31 -8.99
C ASN A 196 13.37 0.94 -8.73
N VAL A 197 13.50 1.64 -7.61
CA VAL A 197 14.75 2.26 -7.18
C VAL A 197 15.31 1.56 -5.96
N SER A 198 16.63 1.47 -5.86
CA SER A 198 17.29 0.85 -4.72
C SER A 198 16.95 1.57 -3.41
N THR A 199 16.80 0.79 -2.34
CA THR A 199 16.70 1.27 -0.96
C THR A 199 17.86 0.78 -0.11
N GLU A 200 18.98 0.40 -0.72
CA GLU A 200 20.13 -0.15 0.01
C GLU A 200 20.63 0.82 1.10
N THR A 201 20.68 2.12 0.79
CA THR A 201 21.07 3.17 1.74
C THR A 201 20.06 3.40 2.86
N LEU A 202 18.82 2.91 2.72
CA LEU A 202 17.81 2.91 3.79
C LEU A 202 18.08 1.81 4.84
N GLY A 203 18.82 0.76 4.45
CA GLY A 203 19.07 -0.43 5.26
C GLY A 203 18.13 -1.57 4.95
N ALA A 204 17.90 -2.43 5.96
CA ALA A 204 17.06 -3.62 5.81
C ALA A 204 15.63 -3.25 5.38
N PRO A 205 15.00 -4.04 4.48
CA PRO A 205 13.65 -3.74 4.05
C PRO A 205 12.65 -3.82 5.19
N ARG A 206 11.59 -3.01 5.09
CA ARG A 206 10.58 -2.86 6.14
C ARG A 206 9.15 -3.07 5.65
N VAL A 207 8.28 -3.45 6.58
CA VAL A 207 6.81 -3.59 6.39
C VAL A 207 6.06 -2.77 7.43
N GLY A 208 4.80 -2.42 7.13
CA GLY A 208 3.86 -1.82 8.07
C GLY A 208 4.31 -0.49 8.68
N GLY A 209 5.24 0.21 8.03
CA GLY A 209 5.77 1.49 8.49
C GLY A 209 5.00 2.69 7.91
N GLY A 210 5.51 3.88 8.20
CA GLY A 210 5.01 5.14 7.66
C GLY A 210 5.86 5.63 6.49
N LEU A 211 5.20 6.29 5.53
CA LEU A 211 5.85 7.04 4.45
C LEU A 211 5.07 8.33 4.18
N VAL A 212 5.76 9.47 4.17
CA VAL A 212 5.18 10.78 3.87
C VAL A 212 5.99 11.46 2.78
N HIS A 213 5.31 12.05 1.80
CA HIS A 213 5.92 13.03 0.90
C HIS A 213 5.67 14.45 1.42
N SER A 214 6.76 15.23 1.53
CA SER A 214 6.73 16.62 1.93
C SER A 214 7.23 17.51 0.79
N PRO A 215 6.36 18.19 0.02
CA PRO A 215 6.78 19.02 -1.12
C PRO A 215 7.50 20.31 -0.74
N ARG A 216 7.47 20.72 0.53
CA ARG A 216 8.00 22.02 1.01
C ARG A 216 9.28 21.92 1.84
N PHE A 217 9.78 20.70 2.01
CA PHE A 217 10.99 20.39 2.75
C PHE A 217 11.94 19.61 1.84
N GLY A 218 13.25 19.72 2.08
CA GLY A 218 14.28 19.02 1.30
C GLY A 218 15.16 19.92 0.45
N LYS A 219 16.23 19.35 -0.10
CA LYS A 219 17.20 20.04 -0.95
C LYS A 219 16.75 20.19 -2.40
N THR A 220 15.72 19.48 -2.83
CA THR A 220 15.23 19.48 -4.21
C THR A 220 13.84 20.11 -4.31
N LYS A 221 13.48 20.58 -5.51
CA LYS A 221 12.12 21.06 -5.79
C LYS A 221 11.06 19.95 -5.77
N GLY A 222 11.49 18.68 -5.76
CA GLY A 222 10.61 17.52 -5.65
C GLY A 222 10.05 17.36 -4.23
N GLY A 223 10.71 17.93 -3.23
CA GLY A 223 10.42 17.69 -1.83
C GLY A 223 11.23 16.52 -1.26
N THR A 224 10.78 15.99 -0.13
CA THR A 224 11.43 14.87 0.58
C THR A 224 10.43 13.76 0.86
N LEU A 225 10.87 12.51 0.74
CA LEU A 225 10.21 11.35 1.32
C LEU A 225 10.74 11.11 2.73
N VAL A 226 9.84 10.86 3.67
CA VAL A 226 10.15 10.56 5.08
C VAL A 226 9.61 9.18 5.42
N ALA A 227 10.50 8.24 5.73
CA ALA A 227 10.16 6.86 6.11
C ALA A 227 10.50 6.60 7.58
N PHE A 228 9.60 5.96 8.31
CA PHE A 228 9.74 5.80 9.77
C PHE A 228 8.89 4.65 10.32
N GLY A 229 9.31 4.10 11.47
CA GLY A 229 8.66 2.96 12.11
C GLY A 229 8.59 1.72 11.22
N GLY A 230 7.68 0.81 11.58
CA GLY A 230 7.49 -0.45 10.87
C GLY A 230 8.22 -1.61 11.53
N MET A 231 8.38 -2.69 10.77
CA MET A 231 9.07 -3.91 11.19
C MET A 231 10.04 -4.34 10.10
N GLN A 232 11.19 -4.86 10.50
CA GLN A 232 12.20 -5.44 9.61
C GLN A 232 12.47 -6.90 9.98
N SER A 233 13.04 -7.67 9.05
CA SER A 233 13.47 -9.03 9.33
C SER A 233 14.52 -9.09 10.45
N THR A 234 14.42 -10.10 11.32
CA THR A 234 15.50 -10.50 12.25
C THR A 234 16.30 -11.70 11.74
N ASN A 235 15.80 -12.38 10.70
CA ASN A 235 16.39 -13.56 10.08
C ASN A 235 15.81 -13.74 8.67
N ASP A 236 16.64 -13.50 7.65
CA ASP A 236 16.22 -13.52 6.25
C ASP A 236 15.67 -14.87 5.77
N ARG A 237 15.97 -15.98 6.49
CA ARG A 237 15.60 -17.34 6.07
C ARG A 237 14.26 -17.84 6.60
N ASN A 238 13.69 -17.19 7.61
CA ASN A 238 12.46 -17.68 8.23
C ASN A 238 11.60 -16.52 8.71
N ASN A 239 11.28 -15.60 7.80
CA ASN A 239 10.42 -14.47 8.10
C ASN A 239 8.96 -14.87 8.14
N THR A 240 8.26 -14.36 9.14
CA THR A 240 6.81 -14.48 9.29
C THR A 240 6.24 -13.13 9.68
N PHE A 241 4.91 -13.02 9.71
CA PHE A 241 4.23 -11.79 10.14
C PHE A 241 4.45 -11.42 11.61
N ASN A 242 5.03 -12.29 12.44
CA ASN A 242 5.11 -12.14 13.89
C ASN A 242 6.52 -12.23 14.50
N ASN A 243 7.58 -12.30 13.68
CA ASN A 243 8.94 -12.50 14.17
C ASN A 243 9.96 -11.44 13.73
N GLY A 244 9.50 -10.37 13.09
CA GLY A 244 10.36 -9.22 12.78
C GLY A 244 10.67 -8.36 14.01
N ALA A 245 11.67 -7.50 13.87
CA ALA A 245 12.03 -6.49 14.87
C ALA A 245 11.34 -5.18 14.53
N LEU A 246 10.66 -4.59 15.51
CA LEU A 246 10.07 -3.27 15.35
C LEU A 246 11.17 -2.22 15.22
N ILE A 247 10.96 -1.28 14.31
CA ILE A 247 11.84 -0.14 14.07
C ILE A 247 11.38 1.00 14.99
N ASP A 248 12.30 1.52 15.79
CA ASP A 248 12.01 2.66 16.65
C ASP A 248 11.81 3.96 15.86
N PHE A 249 11.22 4.96 16.53
CA PHE A 249 11.01 6.29 15.97
C PHE A 249 12.16 7.25 16.32
N GLY A 250 13.25 6.76 16.92
CA GLY A 250 14.39 7.58 17.33
C GLY A 250 15.15 8.15 16.14
N ASN A 251 14.98 7.55 14.95
CA ASN A 251 15.45 8.08 13.68
C ASN A 251 14.35 7.99 12.63
N VAL A 252 14.34 8.96 11.73
CA VAL A 252 13.57 8.93 10.48
C VAL A 252 14.52 8.93 9.30
N ALA A 253 14.14 8.28 8.20
CA ALA A 253 14.93 8.27 6.97
C ALA A 253 14.36 9.26 5.96
N LEU A 254 15.23 10.06 5.37
CA LEU A 254 14.91 11.12 4.42
C LEU A 254 15.48 10.81 3.04
N CYS A 255 14.69 11.06 2.00
CA CYS A 255 15.11 10.92 0.62
C CYS A 255 14.64 12.12 -0.22
N ASP A 256 15.58 12.95 -0.65
CA ASP A 256 15.32 14.18 -1.43
C ASP A 256 15.48 13.97 -2.94
N ASN A 257 16.24 12.95 -3.34
CA ASN A 257 16.62 12.70 -4.72
C ASN A 257 15.87 11.51 -5.35
N PHE A 258 14.64 11.25 -4.89
CA PHE A 258 13.82 10.13 -5.39
C PHE A 258 13.56 10.18 -6.90
N MET A 259 13.69 11.35 -7.55
CA MET A 259 13.56 11.50 -9.00
C MET A 259 14.78 11.01 -9.79
N GLU A 260 15.90 10.77 -9.12
CA GLU A 260 17.13 10.26 -9.75
C GLU A 260 17.10 8.72 -9.86
N GLU A 261 18.03 8.17 -10.63
CA GLU A 261 18.21 6.72 -10.76
C GLU A 261 18.79 6.12 -9.46
N ASN A 262 19.81 6.79 -8.89
CA ASN A 262 20.49 6.38 -7.68
C ASN A 262 19.96 7.15 -6.46
N VAL A 263 18.89 6.61 -5.87
CA VAL A 263 18.25 7.20 -4.71
C VAL A 263 19.06 6.97 -3.44
N THR A 264 19.19 8.02 -2.61
CA THR A 264 19.93 7.96 -1.35
C THR A 264 19.02 8.34 -0.18
N TRP A 265 19.01 7.47 0.83
CA TRP A 265 18.33 7.68 2.11
C TRP A 265 19.32 8.15 3.17
N PHE A 266 18.93 9.14 3.96
CA PHE A 266 19.72 9.70 5.06
C PHE A 266 18.94 9.57 6.36
N ASN A 267 19.57 9.02 7.40
CA ASN A 267 18.95 8.96 8.72
C ASN A 267 19.12 10.28 9.45
N GLN A 268 18.03 10.76 10.03
CA GLN A 268 17.99 11.92 10.90
C GLN A 268 17.42 11.51 12.27
N SER A 269 18.15 11.83 13.33
CA SER A 269 17.68 11.59 14.69
C SER A 269 16.52 12.51 15.05
N THR A 270 15.49 11.94 15.66
CA THR A 270 14.36 12.66 16.24
C THR A 270 14.72 13.18 17.63
N LEU A 271 14.03 14.22 18.07
CA LEU A 271 14.20 14.84 19.40
C LEU A 271 12.83 14.95 20.10
N GLY A 272 12.86 15.08 21.42
CA GLY A 272 11.65 15.24 22.24
C GLY A 272 11.02 13.90 22.63
N ASP A 273 9.67 13.88 22.70
CA ASP A 273 8.91 12.70 23.10
C ASP A 273 8.78 11.73 21.92
N ILE A 274 9.61 10.70 21.95
CA ILE A 274 9.66 9.67 20.90
C ILE A 274 8.71 8.54 21.30
N PRO A 275 7.72 8.19 20.47
CA PRO A 275 6.81 7.11 20.79
C PRO A 275 7.48 5.74 20.72
N PRO A 276 6.90 4.71 21.39
CA PRO A 276 7.37 3.34 21.25
C PRO A 276 7.29 2.83 19.81
N PRO A 277 8.17 1.88 19.42
CA PRO A 277 8.13 1.20 18.12
C PRO A 277 6.76 0.54 17.85
N ARG A 278 6.29 0.57 16.59
CA ARG A 278 5.01 -0.03 16.16
C ARG A 278 4.91 -0.17 14.65
N ILE A 279 3.92 -0.97 14.23
CA ILE A 279 3.48 -1.20 12.85
C ILE A 279 2.00 -0.79 12.70
N ASP A 280 1.51 -0.71 11.47
CA ASP A 280 0.09 -0.55 11.13
C ASP A 280 -0.58 0.69 11.76
N PHE A 281 0.20 1.75 11.93
CA PHE A 281 -0.30 3.04 12.41
C PHE A 281 -0.74 3.93 11.23
N CYS A 282 -1.72 4.78 11.48
CA CYS A 282 -2.16 5.77 10.50
C CYS A 282 -1.11 6.89 10.38
N VAL A 283 -0.85 7.31 9.14
CA VAL A 283 -0.01 8.46 8.83
C VAL A 283 -0.89 9.51 8.16
N LEU A 284 -0.82 10.75 8.65
CA LEU A 284 -1.52 11.86 8.03
C LEU A 284 -0.57 12.51 7.02
N PRO A 285 -0.86 12.47 5.70
CA PRO A 285 0.03 13.03 4.68
C PRO A 285 -0.01 14.58 4.64
N GLY A 286 -0.76 15.22 5.53
CA GLY A 286 -0.99 16.65 5.51
C GLY A 286 0.10 17.41 6.26
N LEU A 287 0.94 18.16 5.53
CA LEU A 287 1.82 19.15 6.13
C LEU A 287 0.99 20.28 6.75
N LYS A 288 0.81 20.26 8.07
CA LYS A 288 0.31 21.43 8.77
C LYS A 288 1.49 22.33 9.10
N SER A 289 1.67 23.36 8.29
CA SER A 289 2.66 24.39 8.61
C SER A 289 2.27 25.07 9.92
N ALA A 290 3.25 25.36 10.78
CA ALA A 290 3.03 26.29 11.88
C ALA A 290 2.50 27.62 11.32
N LYS A 291 1.77 28.39 12.14
CA LYS A 291 1.11 29.64 11.67
C LYS A 291 2.09 30.65 11.09
N ASP A 292 3.34 30.60 11.52
CA ASP A 292 4.47 31.43 11.09
C ASP A 292 5.27 30.82 9.92
N ASN A 293 4.87 29.64 9.42
CA ASN A 293 5.60 28.83 8.44
C ASN A 293 7.05 28.47 8.86
N SER A 294 7.39 28.56 10.14
CA SER A 294 8.75 28.22 10.61
C SER A 294 9.00 26.72 10.66
N SER A 295 7.93 25.91 10.73
CA SER A 295 7.99 24.46 10.79
C SER A 295 6.83 23.81 10.05
N HIS A 296 7.00 22.54 9.70
CA HIS A 296 5.96 21.67 9.16
C HIS A 296 5.72 20.51 10.13
N ASN A 297 4.45 20.27 10.47
CA ASN A 297 4.04 19.10 11.23
C ASN A 297 3.62 18.02 10.24
N MET A 298 4.17 16.83 10.42
CA MET A 298 3.91 15.59 9.67
C MET A 298 3.38 14.54 10.62
#